data_AF-C5RAY4-F1
#
_entry.id   AF-C5RAY4-F1
#
_cell.length_a   1.000
_cell.length_b   1.000
_cell.length_c   1.000
_cell.angle_alpha   90.00
_cell.angle_beta   90.00
_cell.angle_gamma   90.00
#
_symmetry.space_group_name_H-M   'P 1'
#
loop_
_entity.id
_entity.type
_entity.pdbx_description
1 polymer ?
#
loop_
_entity_poly.entity_id
_entity_poly.type
_entity_poly.pdbx_seq_one_letter_code
_entity_poly.pdbx_strand_id
1 'polypeptide(L)'
;MKKVIMYIIVFVLGIVLGGLGVHFVSDYQTDRAEDKYESSYRDSRASSLKQSQSSVSSQSNDTESSQAVSLPAQAEVTKRVSNDLDKFIAEQKDGLIKTASVEDAVDAFEDSYLDTYEDELQTKYPGDANEDQIEHLVDTAVATLNIHQKISDNK
;
A
#
# COMPACT_ATOMS: atom_id res chain seq x y z
N MET A 1 -4.49 -40.32 8.85
CA MET A 1 -5.18 -39.03 8.66
C MET A 1 -5.40 -38.23 9.94
N LYS A 2 -5.61 -38.82 11.13
CA LYS A 2 -5.75 -38.04 12.39
C LYS A 2 -4.47 -37.31 12.86
N LYS A 3 -3.28 -37.86 12.57
CA LYS A 3 -2.00 -37.28 13.02
C LYS A 3 -1.63 -36.00 12.25
N VAL A 4 -1.98 -35.91 10.97
CA VAL A 4 -1.65 -34.76 10.11
C VAL A 4 -2.44 -33.50 10.52
N ILE A 5 -3.71 -33.68 10.88
CA ILE A 5 -4.57 -32.58 11.37
C ILE A 5 -4.06 -32.03 12.71
N MET A 6 -3.49 -32.89 13.57
CA MET A 6 -2.96 -32.44 14.87
C MET A 6 -1.71 -31.57 14.74
N TYR A 7 -0.85 -31.81 13.74
CA TYR A 7 0.35 -30.99 13.52
C TYR A 7 0.02 -29.59 12.97
N ILE A 8 -1.04 -29.46 12.16
CA ILE A 8 -1.47 -28.17 11.61
C ILE A 8 -2.03 -27.27 12.73
N ILE A 9 -2.80 -27.84 13.65
CA ILE A 9 -3.38 -27.09 14.77
C ILE A 9 -2.28 -26.56 15.72
N VAL A 10 -1.25 -27.36 16.01
CA VAL A 10 -0.14 -26.93 16.88
C VAL A 10 0.72 -25.84 16.21
N PHE A 11 0.91 -25.92 14.89
CA PHE A 11 1.67 -24.91 14.15
C PHE A 11 0.97 -23.54 14.14
N VAL A 12 -0.36 -23.53 13.96
CA VAL A 12 -1.15 -22.29 13.99
C VAL A 12 -1.16 -21.67 15.40
N LEU A 13 -1.25 -22.48 16.47
CA LEU A 13 -1.17 -21.94 17.84
C LEU A 13 0.21 -21.36 18.19
N GLY A 14 1.30 -21.90 17.63
CA GLY A 14 2.65 -21.40 17.89
C GLY A 14 2.90 -20.00 17.33
N ILE A 15 2.32 -19.67 16.18
CA ILE A 15 2.51 -18.38 15.50
C ILE A 15 1.81 -17.25 16.27
N VAL A 16 0.64 -17.53 16.85
CA VAL A 16 -0.15 -16.53 17.61
C VAL A 16 0.53 -16.12 18.93
N LEU A 17 1.29 -17.03 19.56
CA LEU A 17 2.00 -16.74 20.81
C LEU A 17 3.41 -16.15 20.62
N GLY A 18 4.04 -16.37 19.45
CA GLY A 18 5.39 -15.85 19.16
C GLY A 18 5.45 -14.36 18.80
N GLY A 19 4.36 -13.76 18.31
CA GLY A 19 4.34 -12.39 17.78
C GLY A 19 4.33 -11.27 18.84
N LEU A 20 4.02 -11.56 20.11
CA LEU A 20 3.87 -10.53 21.14
C LEU A 20 5.16 -10.21 21.92
N GLY A 21 6.27 -10.92 21.67
CA GLY A 21 7.47 -10.88 22.52
C GLY A 21 8.55 -9.85 22.16
N VAL A 22 8.49 -9.21 20.99
CA VAL A 22 9.63 -8.40 20.46
C VAL A 22 9.51 -6.89 20.65
N HIS A 23 8.40 -6.37 21.19
CA HIS A 23 8.18 -4.92 21.27
C HIS A 23 8.61 -4.24 22.59
N PHE A 24 9.01 -4.96 23.64
CA PHE A 24 9.25 -4.33 24.96
C PHE A 24 10.72 -4.02 25.30
N VAL A 25 11.69 -4.33 24.44
CA VAL A 25 13.13 -4.17 24.75
C VAL A 25 13.82 -3.06 23.95
N SER A 26 13.12 -2.40 23.01
CA SER A 26 13.76 -1.39 22.15
C SER A 26 13.77 0.03 22.74
N ASP A 27 12.94 0.33 23.73
CA ASP A 27 12.76 1.72 24.20
C ASP A 27 13.89 2.23 25.11
N TYR A 28 14.71 1.36 25.71
CA TYR A 28 15.76 1.80 26.63
C TYR A 28 17.07 2.24 25.95
N GLN A 29 17.22 2.05 24.63
CA GLN A 29 18.43 2.47 23.90
C GLN A 29 18.25 3.73 23.07
N THR A 30 17.02 4.21 22.87
CA THR A 30 16.74 5.36 21.99
C THR A 30 17.16 6.68 22.63
N ASP A 31 17.05 6.81 23.96
CA ASP A 31 17.33 8.08 24.65
C ASP A 31 18.81 8.51 24.63
N ARG A 32 19.76 7.59 24.37
CA ARG A 32 21.20 7.93 24.37
C ARG A 32 21.73 8.37 23.00
N ALA A 33 20.96 8.12 21.93
CA ALA A 33 21.37 8.46 20.56
C ALA A 33 20.95 9.89 20.16
N GLU A 34 19.85 10.41 20.73
CA GLU A 34 19.29 11.71 20.35
C GLU A 34 20.14 12.89 20.84
N ASP A 35 20.69 12.81 22.07
CA ASP A 35 21.53 13.88 22.65
C ASP A 35 22.79 14.20 21.81
N LYS A 36 23.31 13.22 21.06
CA LYS A 36 24.51 13.42 20.24
C LYS A 36 24.22 14.00 18.86
N TYR A 37 22.98 13.92 18.38
CA TYR A 37 22.63 14.36 17.03
C TYR A 37 22.31 15.86 16.98
N GLU A 38 21.72 16.44 18.04
CA GLU A 38 21.42 17.88 18.07
C GLU A 38 22.67 18.76 18.29
N SER A 39 23.71 18.24 18.95
CA SER A 39 24.93 19.04 19.23
C SER A 39 25.70 19.41 17.97
N SER A 40 25.69 18.57 16.91
CA SER A 40 26.45 18.83 15.68
C SER A 40 25.82 19.90 14.76
N TYR A 41 24.53 20.19 14.91
CA TYR A 41 23.85 21.18 14.07
C TYR A 41 23.99 22.61 14.58
N ARG A 42 24.21 22.83 15.89
CA ARG A 42 24.32 24.18 16.45
C ARG A 42 25.67 24.85 16.18
N ASP A 43 26.77 24.10 16.16
CA ASP A 43 28.10 24.67 15.88
C ASP A 43 28.28 25.05 14.39
N SER A 44 27.59 24.36 13.48
CA SER A 44 27.71 24.60 12.03
C SER A 44 27.03 25.89 11.55
N ARG A 45 26.00 26.39 12.27
CA ARG A 45 25.33 27.66 11.93
C ARG A 45 26.04 28.90 12.45
N ALA A 46 26.90 28.78 13.47
CA ALA A 46 27.61 29.92 14.02
C ALA A 46 28.86 30.28 13.19
N SER A 47 29.44 29.32 12.48
CA SER A 47 30.69 29.55 11.71
C SER A 47 30.47 30.08 10.28
N SER A 48 29.27 29.95 9.70
CA SER A 48 29.04 30.27 8.27
C SER A 48 28.60 31.70 8.00
N LEU A 49 28.20 32.48 9.02
CA LEU A 49 27.80 33.89 8.85
C LEU A 49 28.99 34.87 8.76
N LYS A 50 30.24 34.40 8.88
CA LYS A 50 31.44 35.25 8.86
C LYS A 50 32.23 35.25 7.56
N GLN A 51 31.88 34.45 6.55
CA GLN A 51 32.68 34.37 5.32
C GLN A 51 31.89 34.86 4.11
N SER A 52 31.85 36.19 3.99
CA SER A 52 31.49 36.91 2.78
C SER A 52 32.17 36.34 1.52
N GLN A 53 31.38 36.34 0.45
CA GLN A 53 31.79 36.78 -0.89
C GLN A 53 32.87 35.95 -1.59
N SER A 54 32.43 35.06 -2.49
CA SER A 54 33.07 34.79 -3.79
C SER A 54 32.17 33.91 -4.65
N SER A 55 31.81 34.45 -5.80
CA SER A 55 31.17 33.79 -6.94
C SER A 55 31.93 32.54 -7.38
N VAL A 56 31.29 31.37 -7.37
CA VAL A 56 31.66 30.25 -8.24
C VAL A 56 30.41 29.45 -8.60
N SER A 57 30.21 29.26 -9.89
CA SER A 57 29.15 28.50 -10.51
C SER A 57 29.26 27.03 -10.12
N SER A 58 28.39 26.56 -9.24
CA SER A 58 28.14 25.13 -9.04
C SER A 58 26.90 24.74 -9.83
N GLN A 59 27.10 24.50 -11.12
CA GLN A 59 26.15 23.73 -11.92
C GLN A 59 26.31 22.27 -11.53
N SER A 60 25.76 21.91 -10.37
CA SER A 60 25.38 20.53 -10.05
C SER A 60 23.95 20.36 -10.54
N ASN A 61 23.80 20.22 -11.86
CA ASN A 61 22.64 19.55 -12.42
C ASN A 61 22.90 18.05 -12.24
N ASP A 62 22.70 17.55 -11.01
CA ASP A 62 22.26 16.18 -10.82
C ASP A 62 20.79 16.14 -11.27
N THR A 63 20.60 16.24 -12.58
CA THR A 63 19.40 15.70 -13.20
C THR A 63 19.58 14.18 -13.14
N GLU A 64 19.34 13.61 -11.96
CA GLU A 64 18.80 12.27 -11.90
C GLU A 64 17.56 12.32 -12.78
N SER A 65 17.70 11.80 -14.00
CA SER A 65 16.59 11.51 -14.87
C SER A 65 15.77 10.45 -14.16
N SER A 66 14.90 10.87 -13.23
CA SER A 66 13.80 10.09 -12.72
C SER A 66 13.05 9.65 -13.97
N GLN A 67 13.29 8.42 -14.42
CA GLN A 67 12.45 7.81 -15.42
C GLN A 67 11.08 7.77 -14.77
N ALA A 68 10.22 8.73 -15.13
CA ALA A 68 8.83 8.74 -14.68
C ALA A 68 8.28 7.38 -15.09
N VAL A 69 8.06 6.51 -14.12
CA VAL A 69 7.55 5.19 -14.39
C VAL A 69 6.12 5.41 -14.85
N SER A 70 5.83 5.05 -16.10
CA SER A 70 4.50 5.26 -16.65
C SER A 70 3.54 4.29 -15.99
N LEU A 71 2.68 4.83 -15.12
CA LEU A 71 1.52 4.12 -14.61
C LEU A 71 0.58 3.72 -15.77
N PRO A 72 -0.24 2.67 -15.57
CA PRO A 72 -1.27 2.29 -16.53
C PRO A 72 -2.25 3.44 -16.77
N ALA A 73 -2.80 3.50 -17.98
CA ALA A 73 -3.83 4.48 -18.29
C ALA A 73 -5.12 4.16 -17.53
N GLN A 74 -5.90 5.19 -17.14
CA GLN A 74 -7.19 5.02 -16.46
C GLN A 74 -8.11 4.01 -17.17
N ALA A 75 -8.17 4.04 -18.52
CA ALA A 75 -9.01 3.12 -19.28
C ALA A 75 -8.59 1.65 -19.13
N GLU A 76 -7.30 1.38 -18.91
CA GLU A 76 -6.78 0.03 -18.68
C GLU A 76 -7.17 -0.46 -17.27
N VAL A 77 -7.00 0.38 -16.26
CA VAL A 77 -7.40 0.12 -14.87
C VAL A 77 -8.91 -0.14 -14.80
N THR A 78 -9.73 0.76 -15.37
CA THR A 78 -11.19 0.59 -15.42
C THR A 78 -11.60 -0.68 -16.15
N LYS A 79 -10.93 -1.03 -17.25
CA LYS A 79 -11.21 -2.29 -17.95
C LYS A 79 -10.85 -3.51 -17.09
N ARG A 80 -9.73 -3.48 -16.37
CA ARG A 80 -9.32 -4.58 -15.47
C ARG A 80 -10.34 -4.75 -14.35
N VAL A 81 -10.68 -3.68 -13.63
CA VAL A 81 -11.68 -3.70 -12.55
C VAL A 81 -13.05 -4.18 -13.06
N SER A 82 -13.47 -3.76 -14.26
CA SER A 82 -14.73 -4.24 -14.84
C SER A 82 -14.72 -5.75 -15.09
N ASN A 83 -13.62 -6.29 -15.61
CA ASN A 83 -13.51 -7.74 -15.86
C ASN A 83 -13.51 -8.53 -14.54
N ASP A 84 -12.82 -8.01 -13.54
CA ASP A 84 -12.74 -8.62 -12.21
C ASP A 84 -14.11 -8.59 -11.52
N LEU A 85 -14.86 -7.49 -11.66
CA LEU A 85 -16.25 -7.39 -11.18
C LEU A 85 -17.17 -8.39 -11.88
N ASP A 86 -17.09 -8.50 -13.20
CA ASP A 86 -17.90 -9.48 -13.96
C ASP A 86 -17.55 -10.92 -13.54
N LYS A 87 -16.27 -11.19 -13.28
CA LYS A 87 -15.79 -12.48 -12.77
C LYS A 87 -16.32 -12.76 -11.36
N PHE A 88 -16.21 -11.80 -10.44
CA PHE A 88 -16.74 -11.91 -9.09
C PHE A 88 -18.24 -12.22 -9.08
N ILE A 89 -19.03 -11.47 -9.87
CA ILE A 89 -20.47 -11.70 -10.00
C ILE A 89 -20.74 -13.11 -10.52
N ALA A 90 -20.01 -13.56 -11.55
CA ALA A 90 -20.19 -14.90 -12.10
C ALA A 90 -19.84 -16.02 -11.09
N GLU A 91 -18.78 -15.83 -10.30
CA GLU A 91 -18.33 -16.80 -9.30
C GLU A 91 -19.25 -16.83 -8.07
N GLN A 92 -19.81 -15.68 -7.67
CA GLN A 92 -20.62 -15.52 -6.46
C GLN A 92 -22.14 -15.49 -6.73
N LYS A 93 -22.59 -15.70 -7.97
CA LYS A 93 -24.01 -15.59 -8.38
C LYS A 93 -25.00 -16.41 -7.54
N ASP A 94 -24.59 -17.59 -7.07
CA ASP A 94 -25.40 -18.47 -6.23
C ASP A 94 -25.03 -18.39 -4.75
N GLY A 95 -24.00 -17.60 -4.42
CA GLY A 95 -23.43 -17.42 -3.08
C GLY A 95 -23.67 -16.01 -2.57
N LEU A 96 -22.59 -15.26 -2.38
CA LEU A 96 -22.60 -13.96 -1.70
C LEU A 96 -23.57 -12.96 -2.33
N ILE A 97 -23.57 -12.85 -3.67
CA ILE A 97 -24.45 -11.92 -4.43
C ILE A 97 -25.93 -12.13 -4.06
N LYS A 98 -26.35 -13.39 -3.92
CA LYS A 98 -27.75 -13.75 -3.65
C LYS A 98 -28.12 -13.73 -2.17
N THR A 99 -27.16 -14.03 -1.29
CA THR A 99 -27.44 -14.34 0.11
C THR A 99 -27.03 -13.25 1.09
N ALA A 100 -26.07 -12.40 0.75
CA ALA A 100 -25.57 -11.33 1.60
C ALA A 100 -26.25 -9.98 1.31
N SER A 101 -25.91 -8.92 2.06
CA SER A 101 -26.28 -7.55 1.67
C SER A 101 -25.49 -7.11 0.44
N VAL A 102 -25.93 -6.00 -0.21
CA VAL A 102 -25.15 -5.47 -1.34
C VAL A 102 -23.82 -4.94 -0.84
N GLU A 103 -23.83 -4.31 0.33
CA GLU A 103 -22.66 -3.79 1.03
C GLU A 103 -21.66 -4.91 1.34
N ASP A 104 -22.10 -6.03 1.95
CA ASP A 104 -21.19 -7.16 2.20
C ASP A 104 -20.59 -7.74 0.91
N ALA A 105 -21.34 -7.68 -0.21
CA ALA A 105 -20.87 -8.14 -1.50
C ALA A 105 -19.92 -7.16 -2.18
N VAL A 106 -20.07 -5.86 -1.94
CA VAL A 106 -19.10 -4.84 -2.32
C VAL A 106 -17.83 -5.02 -1.52
N ASP A 107 -17.91 -5.06 -0.18
CA ASP A 107 -16.75 -5.24 0.70
C ASP A 107 -15.94 -6.50 0.31
N ALA A 108 -16.62 -7.63 0.07
CA ALA A 108 -15.94 -8.83 -0.37
C ALA A 108 -15.29 -8.70 -1.76
N PHE A 109 -15.86 -7.90 -2.67
CA PHE A 109 -15.24 -7.62 -3.97
C PHE A 109 -13.99 -6.75 -3.80
N GLU A 110 -14.06 -5.72 -2.96
CA GLU A 110 -12.94 -4.83 -2.64
C GLU A 110 -11.77 -5.65 -2.05
N ASP A 111 -12.04 -6.41 -1.00
CA ASP A 111 -11.05 -7.27 -0.31
C ASP A 111 -10.38 -8.30 -1.25
N SER A 112 -11.15 -8.91 -2.16
CA SER A 112 -10.68 -10.07 -2.94
C SER A 112 -10.12 -9.73 -4.32
N TYR A 113 -10.48 -8.57 -4.89
CA TYR A 113 -10.02 -8.18 -6.22
C TYR A 113 -9.38 -6.79 -6.25
N LEU A 114 -9.94 -5.79 -5.58
CA LEU A 114 -9.38 -4.43 -5.65
C LEU A 114 -8.08 -4.34 -4.86
N ASP A 115 -8.06 -4.75 -3.60
CA ASP A 115 -6.86 -4.74 -2.76
C ASP A 115 -5.73 -5.53 -3.41
N THR A 116 -6.06 -6.71 -3.95
CA THR A 116 -5.09 -7.55 -4.67
C THR A 116 -4.54 -6.84 -5.92
N TYR A 117 -5.39 -6.13 -6.66
CA TYR A 117 -4.98 -5.42 -7.86
C TYR A 117 -4.16 -4.16 -7.53
N GLU A 118 -4.49 -3.44 -6.46
CA GLU A 118 -3.70 -2.33 -5.94
C GLU A 118 -2.31 -2.81 -5.52
N ASP A 119 -2.22 -3.90 -4.74
CA ASP A 119 -0.96 -4.52 -4.35
C ASP A 119 -0.12 -4.94 -5.57
N GLU A 120 -0.75 -5.52 -6.61
CA GLU A 120 -0.10 -5.86 -7.88
C GLU A 120 0.50 -4.62 -8.56
N LEU A 121 -0.24 -3.51 -8.57
CA LEU A 121 0.20 -2.25 -9.16
C LEU A 121 1.33 -1.62 -8.34
N GLN A 122 1.20 -1.54 -7.02
CA GLN A 122 2.22 -0.95 -6.14
C GLN A 122 3.52 -1.76 -6.18
N THR A 123 3.43 -3.09 -6.23
CA THR A 123 4.60 -3.97 -6.43
C THR A 123 5.29 -3.71 -7.77
N LYS A 124 4.52 -3.46 -8.83
CA LYS A 124 5.04 -3.22 -10.19
C LYS A 124 5.56 -1.79 -10.37
N TYR A 125 5.00 -0.84 -9.63
CA TYR A 125 5.27 0.60 -9.72
C TYR A 125 5.57 1.16 -8.32
N PRO A 126 6.68 0.75 -7.67
CA PRO A 126 6.95 1.11 -6.28
C PRO A 126 7.20 2.62 -6.11
N GLY A 127 6.89 3.13 -4.91
CA GLY A 127 7.20 4.47 -4.44
C GLY A 127 5.97 5.27 -4.05
N ASP A 128 6.08 6.04 -2.96
CA ASP A 128 4.97 6.76 -2.31
C ASP A 128 4.13 7.60 -3.30
N ALA A 129 4.78 8.32 -4.21
CA ALA A 129 4.09 9.14 -5.21
C ALA A 129 3.27 8.32 -6.22
N ASN A 130 3.67 7.07 -6.48
CA ASN A 130 2.94 6.14 -7.33
C ASN A 130 1.79 5.48 -6.57
N GLU A 131 1.95 5.22 -5.27
CA GLU A 131 0.90 4.65 -4.41
C GLU A 131 -0.34 5.55 -4.39
N ASP A 132 -0.17 6.84 -4.10
CA ASP A 132 -1.26 7.84 -4.15
C ASP A 132 -1.96 7.89 -5.53
N GLN A 133 -1.18 7.74 -6.59
CA GLN A 133 -1.71 7.76 -7.96
C GLN A 133 -2.44 6.47 -8.32
N ILE A 134 -1.98 5.32 -7.81
CA ILE A 134 -2.62 4.02 -7.99
C ILE A 134 -3.96 3.99 -7.27
N GLU A 135 -4.00 4.44 -6.01
CA GLU A 135 -5.25 4.58 -5.22
C GLU A 135 -6.26 5.42 -6.01
N HIS A 136 -5.84 6.61 -6.47
CA HIS A 136 -6.72 7.47 -7.28
C HIS A 136 -7.20 6.80 -8.58
N LEU A 137 -6.36 6.03 -9.27
CA LEU A 137 -6.74 5.32 -10.49
C LEU A 137 -7.80 4.25 -10.20
N VAL A 138 -7.66 3.49 -9.11
CA VAL A 138 -8.60 2.44 -8.71
C VAL A 138 -9.91 3.05 -8.21
N ASP A 139 -9.86 4.05 -7.34
CA ASP A 139 -11.04 4.81 -6.88
C ASP A 139 -11.86 5.36 -8.06
N THR A 140 -11.17 5.96 -9.03
CA THR A 140 -11.81 6.50 -10.23
C THR A 140 -12.47 5.37 -11.03
N ALA A 141 -11.85 4.20 -11.12
CA ALA A 141 -12.43 3.04 -11.79
C ALA A 141 -13.68 2.51 -11.06
N VAL A 142 -13.62 2.38 -9.73
CA VAL A 142 -14.75 1.97 -8.88
C VAL A 142 -15.94 2.91 -9.06
N ALA A 143 -15.69 4.22 -8.97
CA ALA A 143 -16.73 5.23 -9.16
C ALA A 143 -17.31 5.21 -10.58
N THR A 144 -16.46 5.06 -11.60
CA THR A 144 -16.89 5.01 -13.01
C THR A 144 -17.77 3.79 -13.30
N LEU A 145 -17.45 2.64 -12.71
CA LEU A 145 -18.19 1.39 -12.93
C LEU A 145 -19.45 1.28 -12.07
N ASN A 146 -19.59 2.13 -11.05
CA ASN A 146 -20.70 2.14 -10.11
C ASN A 146 -20.93 0.72 -9.54
N ILE A 147 -19.89 0.21 -8.88
CA ILE A 147 -19.80 -1.19 -8.43
C ILE A 147 -21.01 -1.59 -7.58
N HIS A 148 -21.42 -0.73 -6.65
CA HIS A 148 -22.59 -0.95 -5.79
C HIS A 148 -23.85 -1.20 -6.62
N GLN A 149 -24.16 -0.33 -7.59
CA GLN A 149 -25.32 -0.52 -8.46
C GLN A 149 -25.20 -1.81 -9.28
N LYS A 150 -24.03 -2.09 -9.83
CA LYS A 150 -23.79 -3.24 -10.71
C LYS A 150 -23.92 -4.56 -9.95
N ILE A 151 -23.50 -4.62 -8.68
CA ILE A 151 -23.75 -5.75 -7.78
C ILE A 151 -25.23 -5.84 -7.42
N SER A 152 -25.87 -4.71 -7.08
CA SER A 152 -27.30 -4.65 -6.78
C SER A 152 -28.17 -5.16 -7.93
N ASP A 153 -27.78 -4.91 -9.18
CA ASP A 153 -28.52 -5.35 -10.37
C ASP A 153 -28.44 -6.86 -10.60
N ASN A 154 -27.47 -7.55 -9.98
CA ASN A 154 -27.21 -8.98 -10.17
C ASN A 154 -27.66 -9.87 -9.00
N LYS A 155 -28.29 -9.28 -7.98
CA LYS A 155 -28.84 -9.96 -6.80
C LYS A 155 -30.16 -10.68 -7.08
#